data_AF-A0A096P8K0-F1
#
_entry.id   AF-A0A096P8K0-F1
#
_cell.length_a   1.000
_cell.length_b   1.000
_cell.length_c   1.000
_cell.angle_alpha   90.00
_cell.angle_beta   90.00
_cell.angle_gamma   90.00
#
_symmetry.space_group_name_H-M   'P 1'
#
loop_
_entity.id
_entity.type
_entity.pdbx_description
1 polymer ?
#
loop_
_entity_poly.entity_id
_entity_poly.type
_entity_poly.pdbx_seq_one_letter_code
_entity_poly.pdbx_strand_id
1 'polypeptide(L)'
;MSIDDWPAIDDALLRYALECGVAIESLTGDDAVIQFVPQRSQLEITSRWNKALRDDAFARAFASRIKALPDEEIFKAVDERARWTPGPTLREALEGLPSKRTRGGDGKDDDSTNEDVPPRFGEAEQAILRAAGRARGDGEDMQVVKADAATLRKIAALERSAQAATARLATSRGALAELVGMSATFVITERESVIGRSTEELKVDVDLCEAGNASKISRQQAFLKLRWNGEFALRNVGRRPIWCNNVPLSTGQRCILAPHTLIEVGGMRLLFMPNPTLIRAESPIGA
;
A
#
# COMPACT_ATOMS: atom_id res chain seq x y z
N MET A 1 -17.71 27.50 8.18
CA MET A 1 -16.90 27.56 6.95
C MET A 1 -17.65 26.89 5.81
N SER A 2 -18.14 27.71 4.88
CA SER A 2 -18.73 27.33 3.59
C SER A 2 -17.63 26.93 2.60
N ILE A 3 -18.01 26.26 1.51
CA ILE A 3 -17.08 25.89 0.43
C ILE A 3 -16.50 27.13 -0.25
N ASP A 4 -17.26 28.23 -0.31
CA ASP A 4 -16.87 29.47 -1.00
C ASP A 4 -15.93 30.38 -0.18
N ASP A 5 -15.68 30.06 1.09
CA ASP A 5 -14.84 30.88 1.98
C ASP A 5 -13.35 30.89 1.57
N TRP A 6 -12.95 30.01 0.65
CA TRP A 6 -11.59 29.93 0.12
C TRP A 6 -11.60 30.02 -1.41
N PRO A 7 -10.57 30.60 -2.04
CA PRO A 7 -10.34 30.47 -3.47
C PRO A 7 -10.16 29.00 -3.88
N ALA A 8 -10.62 28.65 -5.08
CA ALA A 8 -10.45 27.29 -5.62
C ALA A 8 -8.95 26.93 -5.77
N ILE A 9 -8.12 27.91 -6.13
CA ILE A 9 -6.68 27.74 -6.29
C ILE A 9 -5.99 27.42 -4.95
N ASP A 10 -6.44 28.03 -3.85
CA ASP A 10 -5.89 27.78 -2.52
C ASP A 10 -6.27 26.38 -2.02
N ASP A 11 -7.46 25.87 -2.37
CA ASP A 11 -7.84 24.47 -2.09
C ASP A 11 -6.98 23.47 -2.88
N ALA A 12 -6.65 23.80 -4.14
CA ALA A 12 -5.75 22.99 -4.97
C ALA A 12 -4.32 22.97 -4.40
N LEU A 13 -3.80 24.13 -3.98
CA LEU A 13 -2.49 24.25 -3.35
C LEU A 13 -2.41 23.53 -2.00
N LEU A 14 -3.47 23.63 -1.18
CA LEU A 14 -3.58 22.89 0.08
C LEU A 14 -3.50 21.38 -0.15
N ARG A 15 -4.28 20.87 -1.11
CA ARG A 15 -4.24 19.46 -1.48
C ARG A 15 -2.85 19.05 -1.97
N TYR A 16 -2.24 19.84 -2.85
CA TYR A 16 -0.91 19.57 -3.40
C TYR A 16 0.17 19.48 -2.30
N ALA A 17 0.23 20.46 -1.39
CA ALA A 17 1.19 20.43 -0.28
C ALA A 17 1.05 19.18 0.59
N LEU A 18 -0.17 18.79 0.93
CA LEU A 18 -0.42 17.65 1.80
C LEU A 18 -0.15 16.32 1.08
N GLU A 19 -0.42 16.23 -0.22
CA GLU A 19 -0.04 15.06 -1.04
C GLU A 19 1.47 14.91 -1.20
N CYS A 20 2.21 16.02 -1.17
CA CYS A 20 3.68 16.03 -1.14
C CYS A 20 4.26 15.79 0.26
N GLY A 21 3.42 15.54 1.28
CA GLY A 21 3.85 15.22 2.65
C GLY A 21 4.28 16.43 3.48
N VAL A 22 3.92 17.65 3.08
CA VAL A 22 4.20 18.86 3.86
C VAL A 22 3.34 18.86 5.13
N ALA A 23 3.96 19.15 6.27
CA ALA A 23 3.25 19.25 7.55
C ALA A 23 2.34 20.50 7.56
N ILE A 24 1.16 20.42 8.19
CA ILE A 24 0.20 21.54 8.23
C ILE A 24 0.79 22.76 8.95
N GLU A 25 1.66 22.51 9.94
CA GLU A 25 2.40 23.55 10.67
C GLU A 25 3.27 24.39 9.73
N SER A 26 3.84 23.77 8.69
CA SER A 26 4.70 24.42 7.69
C SER A 26 3.93 25.23 6.65
N LEU A 27 2.60 25.21 6.69
CA LEU A 27 1.72 25.97 5.80
C LEU A 27 1.25 27.29 6.42
N THR A 28 1.80 27.67 7.58
CA THR A 28 1.34 28.81 8.38
C THR A 28 2.49 29.76 8.72
N GLY A 29 2.16 31.04 8.89
CA GLY A 29 3.13 32.10 9.20
C GLY A 29 3.81 32.69 7.97
N ASP A 30 4.72 33.63 8.19
CA ASP A 30 5.40 34.38 7.12
C ASP A 30 6.37 33.49 6.32
N ASP A 31 6.94 32.47 6.97
CA ASP A 31 7.82 31.46 6.38
C ASP A 31 7.06 30.23 5.83
N ALA A 32 5.75 30.36 5.56
CA ALA A 32 4.94 29.27 5.03
C ALA A 32 5.49 28.75 3.69
N VAL A 33 5.55 27.42 3.58
CA VAL A 33 6.00 26.70 2.37
C VAL A 33 5.12 27.02 1.17
N ILE A 34 3.83 27.27 1.40
CA ILE A 34 2.89 27.80 0.40
C ILE A 34 2.28 29.08 0.96
N GLN A 35 2.29 30.13 0.15
CA GLN A 35 1.71 31.43 0.50
C GLN A 35 0.23 31.48 0.09
N PHE A 36 -0.69 31.32 1.04
CA PHE A 36 -2.14 31.50 0.82
C PHE A 36 -2.52 32.98 0.83
N VAL A 37 -3.55 33.35 0.06
CA VAL A 37 -4.04 34.74 -0.02
C VAL A 37 -5.55 34.76 0.22
N PRO A 38 -6.04 35.24 1.39
CA PRO A 38 -5.27 35.79 2.52
C PRO A 38 -4.50 34.72 3.30
N GLN A 39 -3.49 35.12 4.08
CA GLN A 39 -2.79 34.23 5.01
C GLN A 39 -3.80 33.54 5.92
N ARG A 40 -3.63 32.22 6.10
CA ARG A 40 -4.54 31.37 6.87
C ARG A 40 -3.88 30.92 8.16
N SER A 41 -4.64 30.94 9.24
CA SER A 41 -4.21 30.38 10.52
C SER A 41 -4.19 28.84 10.48
N GLN A 42 -3.36 28.22 11.32
CA GLN A 42 -3.27 26.77 11.43
C GLN A 42 -4.63 26.11 11.70
N LEU A 43 -5.47 26.76 12.51
CA LEU A 43 -6.81 26.30 12.83
C LEU A 43 -7.73 26.30 11.60
N GLU A 44 -7.66 27.32 10.74
CA GLU A 44 -8.45 27.39 9.52
C GLU A 44 -8.01 26.32 8.51
N ILE A 45 -6.70 26.15 8.30
CA ILE A 45 -6.15 25.12 7.41
C ILE A 45 -6.56 23.73 7.89
N THR A 46 -6.35 23.45 9.19
CA THR A 46 -6.68 22.17 9.82
C THR A 46 -8.18 21.88 9.76
N SER A 47 -9.01 22.87 10.07
CA SER A 47 -10.47 22.74 10.04
C SER A 47 -10.97 22.48 8.62
N ARG A 48 -10.44 23.19 7.63
CA ARG A 48 -10.82 23.01 6.24
C ARG A 48 -10.38 21.67 5.67
N TRP A 49 -9.16 21.23 5.97
CA TRP A 49 -8.69 19.90 5.57
C TRP A 49 -9.49 18.78 6.25
N ASN A 50 -9.78 18.90 7.55
CA ASN A 50 -10.62 17.93 8.26
C ASN A 50 -12.03 17.83 7.67
N LYS A 51 -12.61 18.94 7.22
CA LYS A 51 -13.90 18.92 6.50
C LYS A 51 -13.79 18.23 5.16
N ALA A 52 -12.73 18.50 4.37
CA ALA A 52 -12.49 17.82 3.10
C ALA A 52 -12.32 16.30 3.25
N LEU A 53 -11.86 15.82 4.42
CA LEU A 53 -11.69 14.39 4.69
C LEU A 53 -12.90 13.71 5.35
N ARG A 54 -13.74 14.44 6.09
CA ARG A 54 -14.77 13.84 6.96
C ARG A 54 -16.21 14.18 6.61
N ASP A 55 -16.44 15.22 5.81
CA ASP A 55 -17.78 15.64 5.38
C ASP A 55 -17.96 15.31 3.90
N ASP A 56 -18.77 14.29 3.60
CA ASP A 56 -18.96 13.78 2.24
C ASP A 56 -19.56 14.79 1.27
N ALA A 57 -20.40 15.70 1.76
CA ALA A 57 -21.00 16.74 0.92
C ALA A 57 -19.95 17.80 0.57
N PHE A 58 -19.17 18.22 1.58
CA PHE A 58 -18.08 19.16 1.41
C PHE A 58 -16.95 18.59 0.55
N ALA A 59 -16.55 17.34 0.76
CA ALA A 59 -15.49 16.66 0.01
C ALA A 59 -15.81 16.56 -1.49
N ARG A 60 -17.06 16.22 -1.85
CA ARG A 60 -17.52 16.17 -3.24
C ARG A 60 -17.45 17.56 -3.90
N ALA A 61 -17.91 18.60 -3.20
CA ALA A 61 -17.84 19.97 -3.68
C ALA A 61 -16.37 20.44 -3.83
N PHE A 62 -15.53 20.15 -2.84
CA PHE A 62 -14.09 20.44 -2.83
C PHE A 62 -13.36 19.79 -4.00
N ALA A 63 -13.55 18.48 -4.22
CA ALA A 63 -12.94 17.75 -5.32
C ALA A 63 -13.45 18.23 -6.70
N SER A 64 -14.77 18.49 -6.83
CA SER A 64 -15.34 19.01 -8.06
C SER A 64 -14.79 20.39 -8.42
N ARG A 65 -14.54 21.23 -7.41
CA ARG A 65 -14.01 22.57 -7.59
C ARG A 65 -12.55 22.58 -8.01
N ILE A 66 -11.74 21.70 -7.43
CA ILE A 66 -10.34 21.51 -7.85
C ILE A 66 -10.27 20.96 -9.28
N LYS A 67 -11.14 19.99 -9.61
CA LYS A 67 -11.19 19.39 -10.96
C LYS A 67 -11.63 20.38 -12.05
N ALA A 68 -12.38 21.42 -11.68
CA ALA A 68 -12.81 22.45 -12.61
C ALA A 68 -11.71 23.47 -12.96
N LEU A 69 -10.62 23.51 -12.21
CA LEU A 69 -9.46 24.35 -12.51
C LEU A 69 -8.57 23.69 -13.58
N PRO A 70 -8.02 24.47 -14.52
CA PRO A 70 -7.03 23.94 -15.45
C PRO A 70 -5.72 23.64 -14.71
N ASP A 71 -5.12 22.49 -15.01
CA ASP A 71 -3.87 22.04 -14.40
C ASP A 71 -2.74 23.08 -14.55
N GLU A 72 -2.70 23.80 -15.68
CA GLU A 72 -1.74 24.88 -15.94
C GLU A 72 -1.81 26.02 -14.91
N GLU A 73 -3.00 26.39 -14.46
CA GLU A 73 -3.16 27.42 -13.42
C GLU A 73 -2.68 26.93 -12.05
N ILE A 74 -2.87 25.64 -11.77
CA ILE A 74 -2.40 25.02 -10.52
C ILE A 74 -0.87 25.00 -10.50
N PHE A 75 -0.23 24.53 -11.58
CA PHE A 75 1.23 24.49 -11.68
C PHE A 75 1.85 25.89 -11.63
N LYS A 76 1.26 26.86 -12.34
CA LYS A 76 1.70 28.26 -12.27
C LYS A 76 1.60 28.81 -10.84
N ALA A 77 0.51 28.52 -10.12
CA ALA A 77 0.35 28.96 -8.74
C ALA A 77 1.33 28.26 -7.77
N VAL A 78 1.69 26.99 -8.03
CA VAL A 78 2.73 26.28 -7.28
C VAL A 78 4.08 26.96 -7.50
N ASP A 79 4.46 27.23 -8.75
CA ASP A 79 5.75 27.87 -9.08
C ASP A 79 5.86 29.30 -8.49
N GLU A 80 4.75 30.05 -8.48
CA GLU A 80 4.73 31.43 -7.97
C GLU A 80 4.67 31.52 -6.45
N ARG A 81 4.03 30.55 -5.77
CA ARG A 81 3.69 30.66 -4.33
C ARG A 81 4.37 29.64 -3.43
N ALA A 82 4.96 28.58 -3.98
CA ALA A 82 5.70 27.60 -3.21
C ALA A 82 7.15 28.06 -2.99
N ARG A 83 7.61 28.03 -1.73
CA ARG A 83 8.99 28.37 -1.33
C ARG A 83 9.81 27.11 -1.02
N TRP A 84 9.50 26.00 -1.68
CA TRP A 84 10.15 24.70 -1.53
C TRP A 84 10.24 24.01 -2.87
N THR A 85 11.28 23.23 -3.09
CA THR A 85 11.40 22.33 -4.25
C THR A 85 10.47 21.14 -4.06
N PRO A 86 9.34 21.06 -4.78
CA PRO A 86 8.38 19.99 -4.55
C PRO A 86 9.03 18.63 -4.79
N GLY A 87 8.88 17.71 -3.83
CA GLY A 87 9.11 16.28 -4.09
C GLY A 87 8.06 15.75 -5.08
N PRO A 88 8.24 14.56 -5.66
CA PRO A 88 7.21 13.97 -6.52
C PRO A 88 5.90 13.87 -5.73
N THR A 89 4.81 14.40 -6.29
CA THR A 89 3.48 14.25 -5.72
C THR A 89 3.16 12.76 -5.57
N LEU A 90 2.23 12.39 -4.67
CA LEU A 90 1.77 11.00 -4.58
C LEU A 90 1.33 10.45 -5.95
N ARG A 91 0.72 11.29 -6.79
CA ARG A 91 0.33 10.92 -8.15
C ARG A 91 1.53 10.70 -9.08
N GLU A 92 2.53 11.58 -9.08
CA GLU A 92 3.75 11.42 -9.89
C GLU A 92 4.62 10.25 -9.40
N ALA A 93 4.67 10.04 -8.09
CA ALA A 93 5.29 8.87 -7.49
C ALA A 93 4.57 7.58 -7.93
N LEU A 94 3.24 7.64 -8.12
CA LEU A 94 2.44 6.54 -8.66
C LEU A 94 2.51 6.41 -10.19
N GLU A 95 2.71 7.49 -10.95
CA GLU A 95 2.91 7.48 -12.41
C GLU A 95 4.34 7.06 -12.81
N GLY A 96 5.33 7.27 -11.92
CA GLY A 96 6.67 6.71 -12.02
C GLY A 96 6.75 5.21 -11.74
N LEU A 97 5.67 4.61 -11.20
CA LEU A 97 5.48 3.17 -11.29
C LEU A 97 4.93 2.82 -12.69
N PRO A 98 5.43 1.76 -13.34
CA PRO A 98 5.01 1.40 -14.69
C PRO A 98 3.51 1.05 -14.72
N SER A 99 2.69 1.98 -15.20
CA SER A 99 1.24 1.81 -15.35
C SER A 99 0.87 1.58 -16.82
N LYS A 100 0.76 0.31 -17.21
CA LYS A 100 0.34 -0.08 -18.55
C LYS A 100 -1.18 0.02 -18.67
N ARG A 101 -1.71 1.16 -19.13
CA ARG A 101 -3.06 1.25 -19.70
C ARG A 101 -3.05 2.14 -20.94
N THR A 102 -2.99 1.52 -22.12
CA THR A 102 -3.42 2.15 -23.36
C THR A 102 -4.94 1.98 -23.51
N ARG A 103 -5.63 3.10 -23.63
CA ARG A 103 -6.99 3.20 -24.20
C ARG A 103 -6.89 2.92 -25.71
N GLY A 104 -7.78 2.06 -26.20
CA GLY A 104 -8.09 1.87 -27.62
C GLY A 104 -9.49 1.27 -27.69
N GLY A 105 -10.39 1.95 -28.40
CA GLY A 105 -11.84 1.77 -28.32
C GLY A 105 -12.43 0.67 -29.19
N ASP A 106 -13.73 0.49 -28.97
CA ASP A 106 -14.79 -0.12 -29.78
C ASP A 106 -14.48 -1.40 -30.56
N GLY A 107 -14.91 -2.50 -29.96
CA GLY A 107 -15.34 -3.71 -30.64
C GLY A 107 -16.38 -4.40 -29.75
N LYS A 108 -17.64 -4.39 -30.19
CA LYS A 108 -18.62 -5.40 -29.76
C LYS A 108 -17.96 -6.76 -29.86
N ASP A 109 -18.03 -7.56 -28.80
CA ASP A 109 -18.22 -9.01 -28.89
C ASP A 109 -18.72 -9.49 -27.53
N ASP A 110 -19.98 -9.93 -27.53
CA ASP A 110 -20.52 -10.87 -26.55
C ASP A 110 -19.64 -12.11 -26.57
N ASP A 111 -18.94 -12.41 -25.48
CA ASP A 111 -18.74 -13.81 -25.11
C ASP A 111 -18.64 -13.93 -23.59
N SER A 112 -19.75 -14.35 -23.00
CA SER A 112 -19.85 -14.81 -21.62
C SER A 112 -18.99 -16.06 -21.43
N THR A 113 -17.69 -15.90 -21.21
CA THR A 113 -16.84 -16.96 -20.68
C THR A 113 -16.50 -16.64 -19.23
N ASN A 114 -16.87 -17.58 -18.36
CA ASN A 114 -16.74 -17.53 -16.91
C ASN A 114 -15.26 -17.31 -16.50
N GLU A 115 -14.81 -16.05 -16.35
CA GLU A 115 -13.45 -15.68 -15.94
C GLU A 115 -13.09 -16.09 -14.48
N ASP A 116 -14.05 -16.62 -13.71
CA ASP A 116 -13.88 -17.00 -12.31
C ASP A 116 -13.54 -18.49 -12.07
N VAL A 117 -13.37 -19.30 -13.13
CA VAL A 117 -12.99 -20.71 -13.00
C VAL A 117 -11.55 -20.90 -13.48
N PRO A 118 -10.59 -21.25 -12.61
CA PRO A 118 -9.23 -21.55 -13.01
C PRO A 118 -9.19 -22.70 -14.03
N PRO A 119 -8.37 -22.61 -15.09
CA PRO A 119 -8.27 -23.66 -16.11
C PRO A 119 -7.80 -24.97 -15.47
N ARG A 120 -8.23 -26.09 -16.06
CA ARG A 120 -7.86 -27.41 -15.54
C ARG A 120 -6.36 -27.62 -15.75
N PHE A 121 -5.76 -28.41 -14.85
CA PHE A 121 -4.31 -28.70 -14.84
C PHE A 121 -3.75 -29.08 -16.22
N GLY A 122 -4.46 -29.92 -16.99
CA GLY A 122 -4.02 -30.33 -18.33
C GLY A 122 -4.05 -29.21 -19.38
N GLU A 123 -4.94 -28.22 -19.24
CA GLU A 123 -4.98 -27.06 -20.14
C GLU A 123 -3.82 -26.09 -19.83
N ALA A 124 -3.49 -25.95 -18.55
CA ALA A 124 -2.33 -25.18 -18.11
C ALA A 124 -1.02 -25.84 -18.59
N GLU A 125 -0.89 -27.17 -18.46
CA GLU A 125 0.27 -27.93 -18.90
C GLU A 125 0.49 -27.85 -20.42
N GLN A 126 -0.56 -28.04 -21.22
CA GLN A 126 -0.46 -27.94 -22.68
C GLN A 126 -0.10 -26.52 -23.14
N ALA A 127 -0.54 -25.48 -22.43
CA ALA A 127 -0.14 -24.11 -22.73
C ALA A 127 1.35 -23.85 -22.47
N ILE A 128 1.91 -24.43 -21.40
CA ILE A 128 3.34 -24.34 -21.07
C ILE A 128 4.18 -25.06 -22.14
N LEU A 129 3.76 -26.26 -22.56
CA LEU A 129 4.46 -27.04 -23.59
C LEU A 129 4.48 -26.33 -24.95
N ARG A 130 3.39 -25.66 -25.33
CA ARG A 130 3.32 -24.86 -26.57
C ARG A 130 4.24 -23.62 -26.53
N ALA A 131 4.39 -23.00 -25.36
CA ALA A 131 5.28 -21.85 -25.18
C ALA A 131 6.76 -22.27 -25.23
N ALA A 132 7.10 -23.42 -24.63
CA ALA A 132 8.46 -23.98 -24.65
C ALA A 132 8.92 -24.38 -26.07
N GLY A 133 7.99 -24.81 -26.93
CA GLY A 133 8.30 -25.20 -28.32
C GLY A 133 8.74 -24.06 -29.25
N ARG A 134 8.54 -22.78 -28.86
CA ARG A 134 8.93 -21.61 -29.66
C ARG A 134 10.34 -21.10 -29.38
N ALA A 135 11.07 -21.68 -28.41
CA ALA A 135 12.38 -21.19 -27.96
C ALA A 135 13.59 -21.72 -28.76
N ARG A 136 13.39 -22.43 -29.88
CA ARG A 136 14.47 -22.89 -30.76
C ARG A 136 14.49 -22.10 -32.06
N GLY A 137 15.11 -20.92 -32.00
CA GLY A 137 15.47 -20.11 -33.16
C GLY A 137 16.69 -19.27 -32.77
N ASP A 138 17.82 -19.56 -33.41
CA ASP A 138 19.14 -18.99 -33.11
C ASP A 138 19.20 -17.49 -33.41
N GLY A 139 19.87 -16.72 -32.54
CA GLY A 139 20.17 -15.31 -32.76
C GLY A 139 20.34 -14.54 -31.45
N GLU A 140 21.59 -14.26 -31.09
CA GLU A 140 21.98 -13.44 -29.95
C GLU A 140 21.56 -11.97 -30.18
N ASP A 141 20.65 -11.47 -29.34
CA ASP A 141 20.52 -10.05 -29.01
C ASP A 141 19.78 -9.95 -27.66
N MET A 142 20.40 -9.28 -26.69
CA MET A 142 19.84 -9.04 -25.36
C MET A 142 18.72 -7.97 -25.44
N GLN A 143 17.60 -8.32 -26.05
CA GLN A 143 16.35 -7.57 -25.91
C GLN A 143 15.64 -8.06 -24.65
N VAL A 144 15.38 -7.14 -23.71
CA VAL A 144 14.42 -7.37 -22.61
C VAL A 144 13.13 -7.85 -23.25
N VAL A 145 12.84 -9.15 -23.09
CA VAL A 145 11.68 -9.83 -23.68
C VAL A 145 10.45 -9.04 -23.27
N LYS A 146 9.85 -8.28 -24.20
CA LYS A 146 8.59 -7.59 -23.98
C LYS A 146 7.56 -8.67 -23.67
N ALA A 147 7.27 -8.89 -22.39
CA ALA A 147 6.27 -9.86 -21.98
C ALA A 147 4.95 -9.50 -22.65
N ASP A 148 4.43 -10.43 -23.46
CA ASP A 148 3.17 -10.25 -24.18
C ASP A 148 2.09 -9.78 -23.22
N ALA A 149 1.27 -8.81 -23.64
CA ALA A 149 0.22 -8.26 -22.79
C ALA A 149 -0.76 -9.35 -22.29
N ALA A 150 -0.95 -10.42 -23.08
CA ALA A 150 -1.69 -11.60 -22.67
C ALA A 150 -1.01 -12.35 -21.51
N THR A 151 0.31 -12.53 -21.55
CA THR A 151 1.08 -13.17 -20.48
C THR A 151 1.01 -12.36 -19.19
N LEU A 152 1.14 -11.03 -19.26
CA LEU A 152 1.01 -10.16 -18.09
C LEU A 152 -0.39 -10.21 -17.46
N ARG A 153 -1.45 -10.21 -18.28
CA ARG A 153 -2.83 -10.38 -17.79
C ARG A 153 -3.02 -11.74 -17.13
N LYS A 154 -2.45 -12.80 -17.72
CA LYS A 154 -2.52 -14.15 -17.17
C LYS A 154 -1.81 -14.26 -15.83
N ILE A 155 -0.62 -13.66 -15.69
CA ILE A 155 0.10 -13.58 -14.41
C ILE A 155 -0.72 -12.83 -13.37
N ALA A 156 -1.28 -11.67 -13.70
CA ALA A 156 -2.11 -10.91 -12.77
C ALA A 156 -3.37 -11.68 -12.34
N ALA A 157 -4.01 -12.41 -13.25
CA ALA A 157 -5.14 -13.28 -12.92
C ALA A 157 -4.73 -14.42 -11.98
N LEU A 158 -3.57 -15.04 -12.24
CA LEU A 158 -3.01 -16.08 -11.37
C LEU A 158 -2.69 -15.55 -9.98
N GLU A 159 -2.06 -14.37 -9.88
CA GLU A 159 -1.77 -13.71 -8.61
C GLU A 159 -3.05 -13.44 -7.81
N ARG A 160 -4.09 -12.88 -8.45
CA ARG A 160 -5.40 -12.67 -7.80
C ARG A 160 -6.00 -13.98 -7.31
N SER A 161 -5.96 -15.03 -8.14
CA SER A 161 -6.51 -16.34 -7.77
C SER A 161 -5.75 -16.97 -6.60
N ALA A 162 -4.42 -16.86 -6.58
CA ALA A 162 -3.57 -17.37 -5.50
C ALA A 162 -3.81 -16.58 -4.20
N GLN A 163 -3.88 -15.25 -4.27
CA GLN A 163 -4.22 -14.42 -3.11
C GLN A 163 -5.60 -14.74 -2.55
N ALA A 164 -6.60 -14.92 -3.41
CA ALA A 164 -7.95 -15.30 -3.00
C ALA A 164 -7.97 -16.68 -2.32
N ALA A 165 -7.22 -17.65 -2.84
CA ALA A 165 -7.11 -18.98 -2.23
C ALA A 165 -6.46 -18.91 -0.84
N THR A 166 -5.34 -18.18 -0.69
CA THR A 166 -4.67 -17.99 0.60
C THR A 166 -5.56 -17.25 1.59
N ALA A 167 -6.26 -16.20 1.17
CA ALA A 167 -7.19 -15.45 2.02
C ALA A 167 -8.36 -16.32 2.53
N ARG A 168 -8.88 -17.23 1.70
CA ARG A 168 -9.92 -18.18 2.14
C ARG A 168 -9.39 -19.14 3.21
N LEU A 169 -8.18 -19.66 3.03
CA LEU A 169 -7.54 -20.53 4.03
C LEU A 169 -7.28 -19.77 5.34
N ALA A 170 -6.75 -18.55 5.28
CA ALA A 170 -6.57 -17.68 6.43
C ALA A 170 -7.91 -17.39 7.14
N THR A 171 -8.97 -17.14 6.37
CA THR A 171 -10.33 -16.90 6.90
C THR A 171 -10.86 -18.12 7.66
N SER A 172 -10.62 -19.34 7.16
CA SER A 172 -11.03 -20.58 7.84
C SER A 172 -10.35 -20.75 9.21
N ARG A 173 -9.20 -20.11 9.42
CA ARG A 173 -8.44 -20.10 10.68
C ARG A 173 -8.77 -18.90 11.57
N GLY A 174 -9.66 -17.99 11.13
CA GLY A 174 -9.92 -16.74 11.83
C GLY A 174 -8.74 -15.76 11.81
N ALA A 175 -7.84 -15.88 10.83
CA ALA A 175 -6.62 -15.11 10.76
C ALA A 175 -6.83 -13.75 10.09
N LEU A 176 -6.53 -12.66 10.81
CA LEU A 176 -6.45 -11.31 10.25
C LEU A 176 -5.24 -11.15 9.33
N ALA A 177 -4.14 -11.83 9.66
CA ALA A 177 -2.96 -11.93 8.83
C ALA A 177 -2.18 -13.22 9.15
N GLU A 178 -1.29 -13.60 8.25
CA GLU A 178 -0.32 -14.66 8.49
C GLU A 178 1.11 -14.15 8.19
N LEU A 179 2.09 -14.60 8.99
CA LEU A 179 3.50 -14.46 8.68
C LEU A 179 4.01 -15.82 8.22
N VAL A 180 4.23 -15.95 6.91
CA VAL A 180 4.61 -17.22 6.28
C VAL A 180 6.13 -17.29 6.19
N GLY A 181 6.74 -18.15 6.99
CA GLY A 181 8.16 -18.50 6.90
C GLY A 181 8.39 -19.79 6.13
N MET A 182 9.66 -20.16 5.97
CA MET A 182 10.04 -21.43 5.33
C MET A 182 9.67 -22.66 6.17
N SER A 183 9.83 -22.56 7.49
CA SER A 183 9.63 -23.67 8.44
C SER A 183 8.32 -23.59 9.21
N ALA A 184 7.75 -22.39 9.36
CA ALA A 184 6.55 -22.16 10.16
C ALA A 184 5.69 -21.05 9.55
N THR A 185 4.38 -21.15 9.75
CA THR A 185 3.41 -20.08 9.44
C THR A 185 2.79 -19.62 10.74
N PHE A 186 2.90 -18.32 11.04
CA PHE A 186 2.35 -17.73 12.25
C PHE A 186 1.02 -17.06 11.94
N VAL A 187 -0.02 -17.46 12.65
CA VAL A 187 -1.37 -16.95 12.48
C VAL A 187 -1.59 -15.78 13.43
N ILE A 188 -2.10 -14.66 12.91
CA ILE A 188 -2.41 -13.46 13.69
C ILE A 188 -3.92 -13.33 13.75
N THR A 189 -4.50 -13.55 14.94
CA THR A 189 -5.94 -13.47 15.19
C THR A 189 -6.34 -12.14 15.84
N GLU A 190 -5.44 -11.55 16.63
CA GLU A 190 -5.71 -10.35 17.42
C GLU A 190 -5.34 -9.06 16.66
N ARG A 191 -5.98 -7.94 17.03
CA ARG A 191 -5.63 -6.61 16.50
C ARG A 191 -4.25 -6.15 16.90
N GLU A 192 -3.81 -6.55 18.08
CA GLU A 192 -2.49 -6.24 18.60
C GLU A 192 -1.83 -7.57 18.94
N SER A 193 -0.65 -7.80 18.36
CA SER A 193 0.12 -9.03 18.61
C SER A 193 1.56 -8.68 18.91
N VAL A 194 2.07 -9.33 19.95
CA VAL A 194 3.47 -9.28 20.34
C VAL A 194 4.23 -10.35 19.58
N ILE A 195 5.27 -9.93 18.87
CA ILE A 195 6.16 -10.81 18.13
C ILE A 195 7.48 -10.90 18.90
N GLY A 196 7.97 -12.10 19.12
CA GLY A 196 9.24 -12.27 19.81
C GLY A 196 9.61 -13.73 20.07
N ARG A 197 10.27 -13.94 21.20
CA ARG A 197 10.77 -15.23 21.65
C ARG A 197 10.13 -15.55 23.00
N SER A 198 9.25 -16.54 23.06
CA SER A 198 8.65 -16.91 24.34
C SER A 198 9.69 -17.48 25.30
N THR A 199 9.53 -17.19 26.58
CA THR A 199 10.25 -17.80 27.70
C THR A 199 9.24 -18.32 28.72
N GLU A 200 9.69 -19.02 29.77
CA GLU A 200 8.80 -19.46 30.85
C GLU A 200 8.11 -18.27 31.53
N GLU A 201 8.82 -17.15 31.68
CA GLU A 201 8.35 -15.92 32.32
C GLU A 201 7.45 -15.04 31.43
N LEU A 202 7.54 -15.20 30.10
CA LEU A 202 6.90 -14.29 29.15
C LEU A 202 6.45 -15.06 27.91
N LYS A 203 5.14 -15.10 27.68
CA LYS A 203 4.55 -15.62 26.45
C LYS A 203 4.25 -14.47 25.50
N VAL A 204 4.55 -14.69 24.22
CA VAL A 204 4.21 -13.77 23.13
C VAL A 204 3.17 -14.42 22.23
N ASP A 205 2.40 -13.61 21.50
CA ASP A 205 1.34 -14.09 20.61
C ASP A 205 1.92 -14.79 19.38
N VAL A 206 3.01 -14.24 18.85
CA VAL A 206 3.77 -14.81 17.74
C VAL A 206 5.15 -15.23 18.24
N ASP A 207 5.29 -16.51 18.55
CA ASP A 207 6.53 -17.09 19.05
C ASP A 207 7.43 -17.58 17.93
N LEU A 208 8.47 -16.81 17.65
CA LEU A 208 9.42 -17.12 16.60
C LEU A 208 10.37 -18.29 16.96
N CYS A 209 10.30 -18.84 18.17
CA CYS A 209 10.99 -20.09 18.50
C CYS A 209 10.54 -21.26 17.63
N GLU A 210 9.28 -21.28 17.20
CA GLU A 210 8.73 -22.39 16.42
C GLU A 210 9.35 -22.49 15.02
N ALA A 211 9.86 -21.37 14.48
CA ALA A 211 10.56 -21.36 13.20
C ALA A 211 12.02 -21.86 13.31
N GLY A 212 12.60 -21.95 14.50
CA GLY A 212 13.97 -22.45 14.72
C GLY A 212 14.76 -21.67 15.78
N ASN A 213 16.05 -21.45 15.52
CA ASN A 213 16.95 -20.82 16.51
C ASN A 213 16.65 -19.33 16.69
N ALA A 214 15.84 -19.02 17.71
CA ALA A 214 15.47 -17.66 18.10
C ALA A 214 16.48 -16.96 19.04
N SER A 215 17.71 -17.46 19.22
CA SER A 215 18.72 -16.86 20.12
C SER A 215 19.06 -15.39 19.79
N LYS A 216 18.89 -14.98 18.53
CA LYS A 216 19.12 -13.61 18.06
C LYS A 216 17.88 -12.72 18.18
N ILE A 217 16.78 -13.23 18.72
CA ILE A 217 15.49 -12.55 18.79
C ILE A 217 15.22 -12.13 20.23
N SER A 218 14.77 -10.90 20.41
CA SER A 218 14.42 -10.40 21.73
C SER A 218 13.12 -11.06 22.22
N ARG A 219 12.98 -11.23 23.54
CA ARG A 219 11.74 -11.77 24.15
C ARG A 219 10.50 -11.03 23.64
N GLN A 220 10.58 -9.70 23.59
CA GLN A 220 9.66 -8.83 22.84
C GLN A 220 10.47 -8.15 21.75
N GLN A 221 10.28 -8.56 20.50
CA GLN A 221 11.02 -8.04 19.37
C GLN A 221 10.23 -6.96 18.63
N ALA A 222 8.92 -7.17 18.44
CA ALA A 222 8.06 -6.19 17.79
C ALA A 222 6.63 -6.22 18.31
N PHE A 223 5.94 -5.12 18.08
CA PHE A 223 4.48 -5.05 18.17
C PHE A 223 3.91 -4.91 16.77
N LEU A 224 2.98 -5.78 16.42
CA LEU A 224 2.19 -5.70 15.21
C LEU A 224 0.78 -5.25 15.58
N LYS A 225 0.32 -4.16 14.97
CA LYS A 225 -0.97 -3.54 15.29
C LYS A 225 -1.78 -3.29 14.02
N LEU A 226 -2.98 -3.86 13.96
CA LEU A 226 -4.01 -3.49 13.01
C LEU A 226 -4.59 -2.13 13.42
N ARG A 227 -4.43 -1.13 12.56
CA ARG A 227 -5.00 0.19 12.74
C ARG A 227 -6.45 0.21 12.27
N TRP A 228 -7.19 1.21 12.73
CA TRP A 228 -8.60 1.42 12.38
C TRP A 228 -8.85 1.69 10.89
N ASN A 229 -7.80 2.07 10.13
CA ASN A 229 -7.85 2.26 8.68
C ASN A 229 -7.62 0.94 7.90
N GLY A 230 -7.51 -0.20 8.58
CA GLY A 230 -7.27 -1.50 7.96
C GLY A 230 -5.80 -1.80 7.63
N GLU A 231 -4.86 -0.92 8.02
CA GLU A 231 -3.43 -1.13 7.79
C GLU A 231 -2.72 -1.73 8.99
N PHE A 232 -1.73 -2.59 8.75
CA PHE A 232 -0.87 -3.11 9.79
C PHE A 232 0.35 -2.23 10.00
N ALA A 233 0.60 -1.85 11.24
CA ALA A 233 1.82 -1.15 11.65
C ALA A 233 2.71 -2.07 12.48
N LEU A 234 3.97 -2.19 12.07
CA LEU A 234 5.00 -2.93 12.79
C LEU A 234 5.90 -1.93 13.52
N ARG A 235 6.08 -2.10 14.83
CA ARG A 235 7.02 -1.31 15.65
C ARG A 235 8.10 -2.22 16.21
N ASN A 236 9.37 -1.90 15.97
CA ASN A 236 10.48 -2.62 16.58
C ASN A 236 10.70 -2.11 18.01
N VAL A 237 10.79 -3.03 18.96
CA VAL A 237 11.16 -2.76 20.37
C VAL A 237 12.33 -3.62 20.84
N GLY A 238 12.75 -4.58 20.03
CA GLY A 238 13.88 -5.45 20.32
C GLY A 238 15.21 -4.75 20.10
N ARG A 239 16.29 -5.42 20.53
CA ARG A 239 17.67 -4.91 20.43
C ARG A 239 18.19 -4.86 18.99
N ARG A 240 17.79 -5.82 18.16
CA ARG A 240 18.25 -5.93 16.77
C ARG A 240 17.27 -5.27 15.81
N PRO A 241 17.74 -4.72 14.67
CA PRO A 241 16.85 -4.22 13.64
C PRO A 241 16.04 -5.35 13.00
N ILE A 242 14.85 -4.99 12.53
CA ILE A 242 14.00 -5.85 11.69
C ILE A 242 14.08 -5.27 10.28
N TRP A 243 14.30 -6.10 9.26
CA TRP A 243 14.38 -5.61 7.89
C TRP A 243 13.04 -5.82 7.21
N CYS A 244 12.45 -4.76 6.66
CA CYS A 244 11.21 -4.83 5.87
C CYS A 244 11.56 -4.44 4.44
N ASN A 245 11.51 -5.38 3.49
CA ASN A 245 11.93 -5.16 2.09
C ASN A 245 13.33 -4.52 2.00
N ASN A 246 14.29 -5.03 2.77
CA ASN A 246 15.66 -4.51 2.84
C ASN A 246 15.81 -3.10 3.45
N VAL A 247 14.74 -2.54 4.04
CA VAL A 247 14.79 -1.30 4.84
C VAL A 247 14.90 -1.65 6.32
N PRO A 248 15.93 -1.18 7.04
CA PRO A 248 16.10 -1.50 8.45
C PRO A 248 15.14 -0.68 9.33
N LEU A 249 14.41 -1.37 10.18
CA LEU A 249 13.58 -0.82 11.25
C LEU A 249 14.35 -0.94 12.57
N SER A 250 14.96 0.16 13.01
CA SER A 250 15.72 0.21 14.28
C SER A 250 14.78 0.23 15.49
N THR A 251 15.35 -0.02 16.67
CA THR A 251 14.59 -0.01 17.94
C THR A 251 13.85 1.32 18.11
N GLY A 252 12.56 1.24 18.45
CA GLY A 252 11.67 2.39 18.62
C GLY A 252 11.00 2.89 17.33
N GLN A 253 11.51 2.51 16.16
CA GLN A 253 10.92 2.90 14.87
C GLN A 253 9.70 2.05 14.52
N ARG A 254 8.85 2.58 13.64
CA ARG A 254 7.66 1.92 13.11
C ARG A 254 7.56 2.05 11.59
N CYS A 255 6.97 1.06 10.94
CA CYS A 255 6.60 1.11 9.52
C CYS A 255 5.17 0.58 9.32
N ILE A 256 4.60 0.89 8.15
CA ILE A 256 3.34 0.29 7.68
C ILE A 256 3.71 -0.89 6.79
N LEU A 257 3.08 -2.04 7.03
CA LEU A 257 3.31 -3.25 6.26
C LEU A 257 2.38 -3.29 5.05
N ALA A 258 2.96 -3.31 3.85
CA ALA A 258 2.25 -3.62 2.62
C ALA A 258 2.07 -5.14 2.48
N PRO A 259 1.04 -5.62 1.77
CA PRO A 259 0.90 -7.04 1.44
C PRO A 259 2.19 -7.60 0.80
N HIS A 260 2.57 -8.81 1.18
CA HIS A 260 3.79 -9.50 0.70
C HIS A 260 5.11 -8.82 1.10
N THR A 261 5.11 -7.94 2.12
CA THR A 261 6.36 -7.40 2.67
C THR A 261 7.21 -8.55 3.21
N LEU A 262 8.47 -8.61 2.78
CA LEU A 262 9.46 -9.53 3.32
C LEU A 262 10.03 -8.97 4.61
N ILE A 263 9.79 -9.68 5.70
CA ILE A 263 10.26 -9.34 7.04
C ILE A 263 11.43 -10.26 7.39
N GLU A 264 12.60 -9.68 7.66
CA GLU A 264 13.77 -10.42 8.13
C GLU A 264 14.11 -10.06 9.57
N VAL A 265 14.18 -11.09 10.42
CA VAL A 265 14.45 -10.93 11.85
C VAL A 265 15.21 -12.13 12.37
N GLY A 266 16.33 -11.92 13.07
CA GLY A 266 17.12 -13.01 13.66
C GLY A 266 17.71 -14.02 12.65
N GLY A 267 17.67 -13.73 11.35
CA GLY A 267 18.05 -14.65 10.27
C GLY A 267 16.88 -15.41 9.65
N MET A 268 15.66 -15.23 10.14
CA MET A 268 14.44 -15.76 9.53
C MET A 268 13.90 -14.79 8.49
N ARG A 269 13.20 -15.35 7.51
CA ARG A 269 12.50 -14.62 6.44
C ARG A 269 11.04 -15.00 6.49
N LEU A 270 10.20 -14.00 6.74
CA LEU A 270 8.76 -14.15 6.89
C LEU A 270 8.08 -13.26 5.84
N LEU A 271 7.16 -13.83 5.08
CA LEU A 271 6.32 -13.08 4.15
C LEU A 271 5.03 -12.67 4.85
N PHE A 272 4.72 -11.38 4.83
CA PHE A 272 3.48 -10.86 5.42
C PHE A 272 2.29 -11.05 4.47
N MET A 273 1.29 -11.81 4.91
CA MET A 273 0.07 -12.13 4.15
C MET A 273 -1.16 -11.60 4.88
N PRO A 274 -1.64 -10.38 4.58
CA PRO A 274 -2.86 -9.85 5.19
C PRO A 274 -4.10 -10.55 4.62
N ASN A 275 -5.14 -10.71 5.44
CA ASN A 275 -6.45 -11.22 5.01
C ASN A 275 -7.46 -10.07 4.85
N PRO A 276 -7.62 -9.52 3.63
CA PRO A 276 -8.48 -8.35 3.43
C PRO A 276 -9.95 -8.59 3.79
N THR A 277 -10.43 -9.84 3.73
CA THR A 277 -11.83 -10.18 4.05
C THR A 277 -12.13 -9.95 5.54
N LEU A 278 -11.29 -10.50 6.44
CA LEU A 278 -11.49 -10.34 7.87
C LEU A 278 -11.08 -8.94 8.37
N ILE A 279 -10.05 -8.34 7.78
CA ILE A 279 -9.66 -6.96 8.10
C ILE A 279 -10.81 -5.98 7.83
N ARG A 280 -11.53 -6.14 6.71
CA ARG A 280 -12.70 -5.30 6.39
C ARG A 280 -13.86 -5.55 7.34
N ALA A 281 -14.12 -6.80 7.72
CA ALA A 281 -15.17 -7.13 8.68
C ALA A 281 -14.88 -6.55 10.09
N GLU A 282 -13.60 -6.46 10.46
CA GLU A 282 -13.15 -5.87 11.72
C GLU A 282 -13.04 -4.35 11.69
N SER A 283 -12.87 -3.74 10.52
CA SER A 283 -12.73 -2.30 10.39
C SER A 283 -14.06 -1.60 10.70
N PRO A 284 -14.09 -0.59 11.60
CA PRO A 284 -15.34 0.08 12.02
C PRO A 284 -15.99 0.94 10.92
N ILE A 285 -15.31 1.14 9.78
CA ILE A 285 -15.84 1.83 8.61
C ILE A 285 -16.17 0.75 7.59
N GLY A 286 -17.46 0.52 7.37
CA GLY A 286 -17.95 -0.40 6.34
C GLY A 286 -17.37 -0.03 4.98
N ALA A 287 -16.59 -0.95 4.41
CA ALA A 287 -16.00 -0.85 3.08
C ALA A 287 -16.97 -1.35 2.00
#